data_AF-A0A1H4RYZ5-F1
#
_entry.id   AF-A0A1H4RYZ5-F1
#
_cell.length_a   1.000
_cell.length_b   1.000
_cell.length_c   1.000
_cell.angle_alpha   90.00
_cell.angle_beta   90.00
_cell.angle_gamma   90.00
#
_symmetry.space_group_name_H-M   'P 1'
#
loop_
_entity.id
_entity.type
_entity.pdbx_description
1 polymer ?
#
loop_
_entity_poly.entity_id
_entity_poly.type
_entity_poly.pdbx_seq_one_letter_code
_entity_poly.pdbx_strand_id
1 'polypeptide(L)'
;MNSIKGILTWKRTLIVSVAVLFLLNIFSFYGLYTNKFYFFKIDNYIFPLLSIIHLVFLYVLWFKISENELSDPPMRTLEYVLYLISLVYLYKLVETIIILFSYSDFENHLIPSTFLPLGFAILLLYAVLLLVTFLAVVYRKEIVGTYLFDDMNQHVDHWK
;
A
#
# COMPACT_ATOMS: atom_id res chain seq x y z
N MET A 1 -8.80 8.57 -16.53
CA MET A 1 -7.47 7.93 -16.33
C MET A 1 -6.31 8.79 -16.84
N ASN A 2 -6.43 9.42 -18.02
CA ASN A 2 -5.34 10.22 -18.60
C ASN A 2 -4.88 11.42 -17.73
N SER A 3 -5.80 12.14 -17.09
CA SER A 3 -5.44 13.29 -16.24
C SER A 3 -4.67 12.90 -14.97
N ILE A 4 -5.02 11.77 -14.33
CA ILE A 4 -4.35 11.26 -13.13
C ILE A 4 -2.93 10.79 -13.48
N LYS A 5 -2.77 10.07 -14.60
CA LYS A 5 -1.47 9.60 -15.09
C LYS A 5 -0.54 10.73 -15.54
N GLY A 6 -1.08 11.87 -15.97
CA GLY A 6 -0.29 13.07 -16.28
C GLY A 6 0.35 13.71 -15.04
N ILE A 7 -0.29 13.56 -13.86
CA ILE A 7 0.19 14.13 -12.60
C ILE A 7 1.08 13.12 -11.86
N LEU A 8 0.62 11.88 -11.74
CA LEU A 8 1.31 10.77 -11.09
C LEU A 8 1.95 9.88 -12.14
N THR A 9 3.19 10.18 -12.54
CA THR A 9 3.98 9.24 -13.36
C THR A 9 4.39 8.01 -12.53
N TRP A 10 4.86 6.94 -13.17
CA TRP A 10 5.36 5.75 -12.47
C TRP A 10 6.36 6.08 -11.35
N LYS A 11 7.39 6.91 -11.66
CA LYS A 11 8.39 7.34 -10.68
C LYS A 11 7.79 8.09 -9.49
N ARG A 12 6.81 8.97 -9.74
CA ARG A 12 6.10 9.70 -8.67
C ARG A 12 5.24 8.77 -7.84
N THR A 13 4.54 7.83 -8.48
CA THR A 13 3.72 6.82 -7.81
C THR A 13 4.59 5.99 -6.87
N LEU A 14 5.75 5.52 -7.33
CA LEU A 14 6.70 4.79 -6.51
C LEU A 14 7.16 5.60 -5.27
N ILE A 15 7.59 6.85 -5.47
CA ILE A 15 8.04 7.72 -4.37
C ILE A 15 6.91 7.96 -3.35
N VAL A 16 5.70 8.27 -3.84
CA VAL A 16 4.54 8.51 -2.98
C VAL A 16 4.17 7.23 -2.22
N SER A 17 4.16 6.06 -2.87
CA SER A 17 3.91 4.78 -2.20
C SER A 17 4.90 4.52 -1.07
N VAL A 18 6.20 4.70 -1.31
CA VAL A 18 7.25 4.50 -0.30
C VAL A 18 7.07 5.49 0.86
N ALA A 19 6.84 6.78 0.57
CA ALA A 19 6.63 7.79 1.60
C ALA A 19 5.39 7.51 2.46
N VAL A 20 4.28 7.12 1.83
CA VAL A 20 3.03 6.79 2.53
C VAL A 20 3.18 5.53 3.38
N LEU A 21 3.82 4.48 2.85
CA LEU A 21 4.11 3.26 3.62
C LEU A 21 4.99 3.58 4.82
N PHE A 22 6.01 4.42 4.67
CA PHE A 22 6.88 4.84 5.77
C PHE A 22 6.12 5.60 6.85
N LEU A 23 5.30 6.58 6.47
CA LEU A 23 4.50 7.35 7.43
C LEU A 23 3.47 6.48 8.16
N LEU A 24 2.76 5.61 7.44
CA LEU A 24 1.80 4.69 8.04
C LEU A 24 2.47 3.65 8.95
N ASN A 25 3.72 3.26 8.69
CA ASN A 25 4.50 2.45 9.62
C ASN A 25 4.67 3.16 10.97
N ILE A 26 5.02 4.45 10.97
CA ILE A 26 5.13 5.24 12.20
C ILE A 26 3.77 5.36 12.89
N PHE A 27 2.73 5.73 12.13
CA PHE A 27 1.38 5.93 12.69
C PHE A 27 0.70 4.63 13.12
N SER A 28 1.15 3.45 12.66
CA SER A 28 0.63 2.16 13.13
C SER A 28 0.83 1.95 14.64
N PHE A 29 1.81 2.64 15.24
CA PHE A 29 2.07 2.60 16.68
C PHE A 29 1.38 3.73 17.45
N TYR A 30 0.77 4.71 16.77
CA TYR A 30 0.22 5.90 17.39
C TYR A 30 -1.24 5.69 17.83
N GLY A 31 -1.53 5.93 19.11
CA GLY A 31 -2.89 5.91 19.64
C GLY A 31 -3.55 7.29 19.56
N LEU A 32 -4.56 7.43 18.69
CA LEU A 32 -5.30 8.69 18.50
C LEU A 32 -5.94 9.23 19.79
N TYR A 33 -6.59 8.37 20.57
CA TYR A 33 -7.29 8.80 21.79
C TYR A 33 -6.36 9.23 22.93
N THR A 34 -5.11 8.76 22.96
CA THR A 34 -4.20 8.95 24.10
C THR A 34 -2.99 9.81 23.77
N ASN A 35 -2.76 10.14 22.48
CA ASN A 35 -1.57 10.84 22.00
C ASN A 35 -0.25 10.17 22.46
N LYS A 36 -0.19 8.84 22.43
CA LYS A 36 0.96 8.03 22.85
C LYS A 36 1.30 6.96 21.82
N PHE A 37 2.57 6.57 21.79
CA PHE A 37 3.05 5.45 20.97
C PHE A 37 3.05 4.14 21.76
N TYR A 38 2.55 3.08 21.14
CA TYR A 38 2.40 1.74 21.72
C TYR A 38 3.28 0.73 20.99
N PHE A 39 4.59 0.76 21.27
CA PHE A 39 5.55 -0.15 20.64
C PHE A 39 5.42 -1.61 21.10
N PHE A 40 4.88 -1.87 22.29
CA PHE A 40 4.76 -3.25 22.80
C PHE A 40 3.43 -3.94 22.46
N LYS A 41 2.55 -3.27 21.70
CA LYS A 41 1.27 -3.85 21.28
C LYS A 41 1.47 -4.63 19.97
N ILE A 42 1.36 -5.96 20.05
CA ILE A 42 1.64 -6.88 18.93
C ILE A 42 0.76 -6.56 17.71
N ASP A 43 -0.50 -6.19 17.92
CA ASP A 43 -1.45 -5.85 16.84
C ASP A 43 -0.94 -4.71 15.93
N ASN A 44 -0.13 -3.80 16.47
CA ASN A 44 0.41 -2.68 15.71
C ASN A 44 1.45 -3.13 14.67
N TYR A 45 2.07 -4.30 14.84
CA TYR A 45 3.06 -4.86 13.90
C TYR A 45 2.45 -5.50 12.65
N ILE A 46 1.12 -5.69 12.61
CA ILE A 46 0.44 -6.23 11.43
C ILE A 46 0.70 -5.35 10.22
N PHE A 47 0.53 -4.02 10.35
CA PHE A 47 0.74 -3.10 9.23
C PHE A 47 2.21 -3.10 8.75
N PRO A 48 3.23 -2.94 9.62
CA PRO A 48 4.63 -3.08 9.24
C PRO A 48 4.94 -4.37 8.48
N LEU A 49 4.44 -5.52 8.94
CA LEU A 49 4.66 -6.80 8.27
C LEU A 49 4.11 -6.80 6.84
N LEU A 50 2.86 -6.35 6.66
CA LEU A 50 2.25 -6.28 5.33
C LEU A 50 2.94 -5.23 4.44
N SER A 51 3.46 -4.15 5.03
CA SER A 51 4.18 -3.11 4.30
C SER A 51 5.48 -3.64 3.68
N ILE A 52 6.15 -4.60 4.31
CA ILE A 52 7.35 -5.24 3.75
C ILE A 52 7.01 -5.95 2.44
N ILE A 53 5.92 -6.74 2.43
CA ILE A 53 5.48 -7.45 1.22
C ILE A 53 5.13 -6.47 0.10
N HIS A 54 4.45 -5.37 0.44
CA HIS A 54 4.13 -4.31 -0.51
C HIS A 54 5.40 -3.64 -1.07
N LEU A 55 6.39 -3.34 -0.22
CA LEU A 55 7.68 -2.79 -0.67
C LEU A 55 8.42 -3.76 -1.59
N VAL A 56 8.39 -5.07 -1.31
CA VAL A 56 8.95 -6.10 -2.19
C VAL A 56 8.27 -6.07 -3.56
N PHE A 57 6.94 -5.98 -3.63
CA PHE A 57 6.23 -5.83 -4.90
C PHE A 57 6.68 -4.57 -5.67
N LEU A 58 6.75 -3.42 -4.99
CA LEU A 58 7.18 -2.17 -5.62
C LEU A 58 8.62 -2.25 -6.14
N TYR A 59 9.51 -2.89 -5.38
CA TYR A 59 10.89 -3.13 -5.78
C TYR A 59 10.97 -4.01 -7.02
N VAL A 60 10.28 -5.16 -7.04
CA VAL A 60 10.27 -6.07 -8.19
C VAL A 60 9.70 -5.38 -9.43
N LEU A 61 8.63 -4.61 -9.27
CA LEU A 61 8.05 -3.83 -10.36
C LEU A 61 9.02 -2.76 -10.89
N TRP A 62 9.68 -2.03 -9.99
CA TRP A 62 10.69 -1.05 -10.36
C TRP A 62 11.88 -1.68 -11.10
N PHE A 63 12.37 -2.81 -10.60
CA PHE A 63 13.47 -3.56 -11.21
C PHE A 63 13.11 -3.98 -12.64
N LYS A 64 11.95 -4.61 -12.83
CA LYS A 64 11.51 -5.06 -14.16
C LYS A 64 11.32 -3.93 -15.16
N ILE A 65 10.76 -2.81 -14.72
CA ILE A 65 10.62 -1.61 -15.55
C ILE A 65 12.00 -1.04 -15.93
N SER A 66 13.00 -1.15 -15.05
CA SER A 66 14.34 -0.62 -15.29
C SER A 66 15.15 -1.51 -16.24
N GLU A 67 15.04 -2.83 -16.09
CA GLU A 67 15.73 -3.82 -16.94
C GLU A 67 14.94 -4.19 -18.21
N ASN A 68 13.75 -3.62 -18.41
CA ASN A 68 12.85 -3.91 -19.52
C ASN A 68 12.51 -5.41 -19.64
N GLU A 69 12.35 -6.07 -18.49
CA GLU A 69 12.00 -7.50 -18.40
C GLU A 69 10.50 -7.72 -18.40
N LEU A 70 10.08 -8.87 -18.94
CA LEU A 70 8.69 -9.32 -18.93
C LEU A 70 8.24 -9.82 -17.55
N SER A 71 6.92 -9.98 -17.42
CA SER A 71 6.29 -10.50 -16.20
C SER A 71 6.62 -11.98 -16.00
N ASP A 72 6.97 -12.37 -14.77
CA ASP A 72 7.28 -13.73 -14.35
C ASP A 72 6.24 -14.28 -13.33
N PRO A 73 6.15 -15.61 -13.13
CA PRO A 73 5.22 -16.20 -12.17
C PRO A 73 5.38 -15.72 -10.71
N PRO A 74 6.61 -15.51 -10.17
CA PRO A 74 6.79 -14.90 -8.84
C PRO A 74 6.15 -13.52 -8.66
N MET A 75 6.29 -12.62 -9.65
CA MET A 75 5.66 -11.31 -9.60
C MET A 75 4.12 -11.39 -9.57
N ARG A 76 3.54 -12.36 -10.28
CA ARG A 76 2.10 -12.62 -10.24
C ARG A 76 1.61 -12.98 -8.83
N THR A 77 2.36 -13.83 -8.14
CA THR A 77 2.05 -14.20 -6.75
C THR A 77 2.10 -12.97 -5.85
N LEU A 78 3.12 -12.11 -6.00
CA LEU A 78 3.21 -10.86 -5.24
C LEU A 78 2.02 -9.94 -5.48
N GLU A 79 1.54 -9.84 -6.72
CA GLU A 79 0.34 -9.07 -7.04
C GLU A 79 -0.93 -9.62 -6.38
N TYR A 80 -1.13 -10.95 -6.40
CA TYR A 80 -2.29 -11.54 -5.73
C TYR A 80 -2.25 -11.36 -4.22
N VAL A 81 -1.06 -11.46 -3.62
CA VAL A 81 -0.87 -11.13 -2.21
C VAL A 81 -1.16 -9.65 -1.97
N LEU A 82 -0.76 -8.75 -2.87
CA LEU A 82 -1.05 -7.32 -2.78
C LEU A 82 -2.56 -7.03 -2.84
N TYR A 83 -3.34 -7.79 -3.61
CA TYR A 83 -4.81 -7.68 -3.60
C TYR A 83 -5.41 -8.03 -2.24
N LEU A 84 -4.91 -9.08 -1.59
CA LEU A 84 -5.33 -9.43 -0.24
C LEU A 84 -4.94 -8.33 0.77
N ILE A 85 -3.71 -7.81 0.68
CA ILE A 85 -3.22 -6.71 1.52
C ILE A 85 -4.06 -5.44 1.32
N SER A 86 -4.52 -5.17 0.09
CA SER A 86 -5.37 -4.02 -0.22
C SER A 86 -6.71 -4.07 0.52
N LEU A 87 -7.26 -5.27 0.77
CA LEU A 87 -8.45 -5.43 1.61
C LEU A 87 -8.18 -5.06 3.07
N VAL A 88 -6.99 -5.40 3.59
CA VAL A 88 -6.58 -4.99 4.94
C VAL A 88 -6.43 -3.47 5.03
N TYR A 89 -5.89 -2.82 3.99
CA TYR A 89 -5.81 -1.36 3.95
C TYR A 89 -7.19 -0.71 3.89
N LEU A 90 -8.13 -1.29 3.14
CA LEU A 90 -9.51 -0.82 3.11
C LEU A 90 -10.18 -0.97 4.48
N TYR A 91 -9.99 -2.10 5.15
CA TYR A 91 -10.44 -2.30 6.52
C TYR A 91 -9.88 -1.21 7.45
N LYS A 92 -8.58 -0.93 7.39
CA LYS A 92 -7.93 0.11 8.20
C LYS A 92 -8.44 1.52 7.91
N LEU A 93 -8.76 1.82 6.66
CA LEU A 93 -9.40 3.07 6.27
C LEU A 93 -10.77 3.21 6.95
N VAL A 94 -11.62 2.17 6.84
CA VAL A 94 -12.96 2.16 7.46
C VAL A 94 -12.88 2.24 8.98
N GLU A 95 -11.95 1.51 9.61
CA GLU A 95 -11.68 1.58 11.05
C GLU A 95 -11.33 3.02 11.47
N THR A 96 -10.50 3.72 10.69
CA THR A 96 -10.14 5.13 10.96
C THR A 96 -11.35 6.07 10.83
N ILE A 97 -12.24 5.83 9.86
CA ILE A 97 -13.50 6.59 9.71
C ILE A 97 -14.38 6.41 10.95
N ILE A 98 -14.54 5.17 11.42
CA ILE A 98 -15.36 4.85 12.61
C ILE A 98 -14.78 5.57 13.85
N ILE A 99 -13.46 5.53 14.03
CA ILE A 99 -12.76 6.24 15.12
C ILE A 99 -13.04 7.75 15.06
N LEU A 100 -12.98 8.36 13.87
CA LEU A 100 -13.24 9.79 13.71
C LEU A 100 -14.70 10.16 14.03
N PHE A 101 -15.68 9.31 13.64
CA PHE A 101 -17.08 9.54 13.98
C PHE A 101 -17.38 9.39 15.47
N SER A 102 -16.63 8.54 16.19
CA SER A 102 -16.79 8.39 17.63
C SER A 102 -16.32 9.62 18.42
N TYR A 103 -15.75 10.65 17.78
CA TYR A 103 -15.26 11.85 18.46
C TYR A 103 -16.32 12.51 19.35
N SER A 104 -17.56 12.61 18.85
CA SER A 104 -18.68 13.23 19.56
C SER A 104 -19.08 12.49 20.83
N ASP A 105 -18.83 11.18 20.90
CA ASP A 105 -19.19 10.36 22.06
C ASP A 105 -18.29 10.67 23.27
N PHE A 106 -17.12 11.27 23.02
CA PHE A 106 -16.09 11.54 24.01
C PHE A 106 -15.83 13.04 24.21
N GLU A 107 -16.66 13.96 23.68
CA GLU A 107 -16.48 15.42 23.85
C GLU A 107 -16.41 15.85 25.33
N ASN A 108 -17.03 15.07 26.24
CA ASN A 108 -16.97 15.30 27.68
C ASN A 108 -15.72 14.71 28.37
N HIS A 109 -14.85 14.02 27.62
CA HIS A 109 -13.58 13.44 28.08
C HIS A 109 -12.39 14.21 27.50
N LEU A 110 -11.23 14.13 28.17
CA LEU A 110 -9.99 14.81 27.82
C LEU A 110 -9.34 14.26 26.52
N ILE A 111 -10.01 14.38 25.37
CA ILE A 111 -9.43 14.02 24.07
C ILE A 111 -8.32 15.02 23.73
N PRO A 112 -7.14 14.57 23.27
CA PRO A 112 -6.08 15.46 22.80
C PRO A 112 -6.55 16.31 21.62
N SER A 113 -6.13 17.58 21.58
CA SER A 113 -6.40 18.49 20.44
C SER A 113 -5.78 18.01 19.12
N THR A 114 -4.85 17.07 19.18
CA THR A 114 -4.22 16.41 18.02
C THR A 114 -5.10 15.32 17.38
N PHE A 115 -6.19 14.91 18.02
CA PHE A 115 -7.04 13.81 17.56
C PHE A 115 -7.58 14.03 16.15
N LEU A 116 -8.27 15.15 15.90
CA LEU A 116 -8.87 15.43 14.59
C LEU A 116 -7.80 15.65 13.51
N PRO A 117 -6.79 16.53 13.68
CA PRO A 117 -5.79 16.76 12.65
C PRO A 117 -5.06 15.48 12.25
N LEU A 118 -4.66 14.66 13.24
CA LEU A 118 -3.90 13.45 12.95
C LEU A 118 -4.79 12.32 12.44
N GLY A 119 -6.03 12.20 12.93
CA GLY A 119 -6.99 11.23 12.42
C GLY A 119 -7.31 11.47 10.94
N PHE A 120 -7.55 12.72 10.53
CA PHE A 120 -7.72 13.07 9.12
C PHE A 120 -6.45 12.86 8.29
N ALA A 121 -5.26 13.14 8.85
CA ALA A 121 -4.00 12.87 8.17
C ALA A 121 -3.80 11.38 7.91
N ILE A 122 -4.06 10.51 8.90
CA ILE A 122 -3.97 9.05 8.78
C ILE A 122 -5.02 8.54 7.78
N LEU A 123 -6.24 9.05 7.84
CA LEU A 123 -7.30 8.72 6.88
C LEU A 123 -6.87 9.04 5.44
N LEU A 124 -6.32 10.24 5.22
CA LEU A 124 -5.81 10.65 3.92
C LEU A 124 -4.66 9.75 3.46
N LEU A 125 -3.74 9.38 4.35
CA LEU A 125 -2.64 8.46 4.03
C LEU A 125 -3.16 7.09 3.58
N TYR A 126 -4.17 6.52 4.25
CA TYR A 126 -4.77 5.25 3.81
C TYR A 126 -5.51 5.38 2.46
N ALA A 127 -6.21 6.48 2.23
CA ALA A 127 -6.87 6.74 0.95
C ALA A 127 -5.84 6.87 -0.19
N VAL A 128 -4.76 7.62 0.05
CA VAL A 128 -3.64 7.73 -0.90
C VAL A 128 -2.97 6.39 -1.11
N LEU A 129 -2.75 5.59 -0.05
CA LEU A 129 -2.15 4.26 -0.15
C LEU A 129 -2.94 3.36 -1.10
N LEU A 130 -4.26 3.28 -0.94
CA LEU A 130 -5.13 2.50 -1.83
C LEU A 130 -5.06 2.98 -3.28
N LEU A 131 -5.08 4.31 -3.48
CA LEU A 131 -4.98 4.90 -4.81
C LEU A 131 -3.65 4.58 -5.49
N VAL A 132 -2.51 4.74 -4.79
CA VAL A 132 -1.20 4.43 -5.38
C VAL A 132 -0.97 2.93 -5.57
N THR A 133 -1.57 2.09 -4.72
CA THR A 133 -1.56 0.63 -4.89
C THR A 133 -2.28 0.23 -6.17
N PHE A 134 -3.48 0.79 -6.40
CA PHE A 134 -4.23 0.58 -7.63
C PHE A 134 -3.44 1.07 -8.86
N LEU A 135 -2.85 2.27 -8.79
CA LEU A 135 -2.03 2.80 -9.87
C LEU A 135 -0.81 1.93 -10.16
N ALA A 136 -0.14 1.39 -9.15
CA ALA A 136 1.01 0.50 -9.33
C ALA A 136 0.63 -0.76 -10.12
N VAL A 137 -0.52 -1.36 -9.82
CA VAL A 137 -1.05 -2.52 -10.57
C VAL A 137 -1.40 -2.14 -12.01
N VAL A 138 -1.97 -0.96 -12.24
CA VAL A 138 -2.25 -0.45 -13.59
C VAL A 138 -0.94 -0.25 -14.37
N TYR A 139 0.07 0.39 -13.78
CA TYR A 139 1.38 0.58 -14.41
C TYR A 139 2.07 -0.74 -14.72
N ARG A 140 1.94 -1.74 -13.85
CA ARG A 140 2.44 -3.09 -14.11
C ARG A 140 1.80 -3.67 -15.37
N LYS A 141 0.47 -3.61 -15.50
CA LYS A 141 -0.24 -4.10 -16.70
C LYS A 141 0.18 -3.39 -17.97
N GLU A 142 0.42 -2.09 -17.89
CA GLU A 142 0.69 -1.26 -19.07
C GLU A 142 2.15 -1.30 -19.54
N ILE A 143 3.10 -1.34 -18.61
CA ILE A 143 4.54 -1.26 -18.93
C ILE A 143 5.14 -2.65 -19.06
N VAL A 144 4.83 -3.56 -18.14
CA VAL A 144 5.44 -4.91 -18.08
C VAL A 144 4.61 -5.94 -18.87
N GLY A 145 3.33 -5.65 -19.09
CA GLY A 145 2.42 -6.49 -19.89
C GLY A 145 1.57 -7.46 -19.08
N THR A 146 0.86 -8.32 -19.80
CA THR A 146 -0.03 -9.35 -19.25
C THR A 146 0.72 -10.62 -18.93
N TYR A 147 0.28 -11.35 -17.89
CA TYR A 147 0.76 -12.70 -17.63
C TYR A 147 0.32 -13.63 -18.77
N LEU A 148 1.23 -13.98 -19.67
CA LEU A 148 1.01 -15.03 -20.66
C LEU A 148 1.10 -16.38 -19.94
N PHE A 149 -0.04 -17.09 -19.87
CA PHE A 149 -0.12 -18.41 -19.22
C PHE A 149 0.59 -19.52 -20.00
N ASP A 150 0.89 -19.29 -21.29
CA ASP A 150 1.27 -20.33 -22.25
C ASP A 150 2.80 -20.44 -22.50
N ASP A 151 3.60 -19.50 -21.98
CA ASP A 151 5.05 -19.46 -22.20
C ASP A 151 5.88 -20.31 -21.22
N MET A 152 5.22 -21.07 -20.34
CA MET A 152 5.91 -22.06 -19.50
C MET A 152 6.56 -23.19 -20.32
N ASN A 153 6.23 -23.30 -21.61
CA ASN A 153 6.68 -24.39 -22.49
C ASN A 153 7.52 -23.95 -23.70
N GLN A 154 7.82 -22.65 -23.88
CA GLN A 154 8.55 -22.18 -25.07
C GLN A 154 10.08 -22.12 -24.92
N HIS A 155 10.61 -22.27 -23.71
CA HIS A 155 12.06 -22.34 -23.43
C HIS A 155 12.51 -23.72 -22.98
N VAL A 156 11.82 -24.79 -23.40
CA VAL A 156 12.45 -26.12 -23.38
C VAL A 156 13.45 -26.12 -24.53
N ASP A 157 14.66 -25.65 -24.25
CA ASP A 157 15.83 -25.90 -25.10
C ASP A 157 15.94 -27.41 -25.26
N HIS A 158 15.39 -27.93 -26.35
CA HIS A 158 15.70 -29.25 -26.85
C HIS A 158 17.12 -29.19 -27.42
N TRP A 159 18.11 -29.26 -26.53
CA TRP A 159 19.47 -29.56 -26.94
C TRP A 159 19.47 -30.97 -27.55
N LYS A 160 19.80 -31.03 -28.85
CA LYS A 160 20.21 -32.25 -29.55
C LYS A 160 21.68 -32.10 -29.92
#